data_AF-A0A1D7VL82-F1
#
_entry.id   AF-A0A1D7VL82-F1
#
_cell.length_a   1.000
_cell.length_b   1.000
_cell.length_c   1.000
_cell.angle_alpha   90.00
_cell.angle_beta   90.00
_cell.angle_gamma   90.00
#
_symmetry.space_group_name_H-M   'P 1'
#
loop_
_entity.id
_entity.type
_entity.pdbx_description
1 polymer ?
#
loop_
_entity_poly.entity_id
_entity_poly.type
_entity_poly.pdbx_seq_one_letter_code
_entity_poly.pdbx_strand_id
1 'polypeptide(L)'
;MTDHHTAPPEPTAPGRVRAVVTEEWSGALGLPRSPQLRGDEDFFEIGGNSMQAIVMLDRIGARLAVEPSVEALYLDGTLDALVEHCEDVVREEHRAGHVTGGRDTGPR
;
A
#
# COMPACT_ATOMS: atom_id res chain seq x y z
N MET A 1 -28.77 -24.65 -11.18
CA MET A 1 -27.82 -24.37 -10.09
C MET A 1 -27.23 -23.00 -10.40
N THR A 2 -27.74 -21.96 -9.74
CA THR A 2 -27.37 -20.58 -10.05
C THR A 2 -25.95 -20.32 -9.56
N ASP A 3 -25.11 -19.93 -10.50
CA ASP A 3 -23.76 -19.42 -10.30
C ASP A 3 -23.83 -18.20 -9.36
N HIS A 4 -23.29 -18.34 -8.15
CA HIS A 4 -23.11 -17.21 -7.23
C HIS A 4 -21.66 -16.74 -7.33
N HIS A 5 -21.32 -16.15 -8.47
CA HIS A 5 -20.15 -15.28 -8.57
C HIS A 5 -20.43 -14.00 -7.79
N THR A 6 -20.39 -14.11 -6.46
CA THR A 6 -20.33 -12.96 -5.56
C THR A 6 -19.04 -12.23 -5.89
N ALA A 7 -19.17 -11.09 -6.61
CA ALA A 7 -18.08 -10.14 -6.72
C ALA A 7 -17.52 -9.88 -5.31
N PRO A 8 -16.20 -9.96 -5.10
CA PRO A 8 -15.63 -9.80 -3.77
C PRO A 8 -16.11 -8.47 -3.17
N PRO A 9 -16.41 -8.42 -1.86
CA PRO A 9 -16.81 -7.17 -1.21
C PRO A 9 -15.75 -6.11 -1.53
N GLU A 10 -16.18 -4.91 -1.93
CA GLU A 10 -15.23 -3.82 -2.17
C GLU A 10 -14.31 -3.73 -0.95
N PRO A 11 -12.99 -3.82 -1.14
CA PRO A 11 -12.08 -3.86 -0.02
C PRO A 11 -12.29 -2.61 0.82
N THR A 12 -12.62 -2.82 2.10
CA THR A 12 -12.62 -1.76 3.11
C THR A 12 -11.27 -1.01 3.06
N ALA A 13 -11.18 0.21 3.58
CA ALA A 13 -9.93 1.00 3.51
C ALA A 13 -8.64 0.22 3.89
N PRO A 14 -8.62 -0.64 4.94
CA PRO A 14 -7.48 -1.53 5.23
C PRO A 14 -7.23 -2.56 4.10
N GLY A 15 -8.31 -3.18 3.60
CA GLY A 15 -8.23 -4.07 2.43
C GLY A 15 -7.71 -3.39 1.16
N ARG A 16 -7.97 -2.09 0.98
CA ARG A 16 -7.49 -1.31 -0.17
C ARG A 16 -5.97 -1.15 -0.12
N VAL A 17 -5.42 -0.81 1.05
CA VAL A 17 -3.96 -0.65 1.23
C VAL A 17 -3.27 -1.97 0.95
N ARG A 18 -3.71 -3.07 1.58
CA ARG A 18 -3.16 -4.40 1.33
C ARG A 18 -3.21 -4.77 -0.15
N ALA A 19 -4.34 -4.58 -0.81
CA ALA A 19 -4.47 -4.93 -2.23
C ALA A 19 -3.48 -4.16 -3.12
N VAL A 20 -3.30 -2.86 -2.91
CA VAL A 20 -2.36 -2.04 -3.66
C VAL A 20 -0.92 -2.49 -3.40
N VAL A 21 -0.54 -2.68 -2.14
CA VAL A 21 0.82 -3.11 -1.77
C VAL A 21 1.12 -4.47 -2.37
N THR A 22 0.22 -5.45 -2.24
CA THR A 22 0.38 -6.78 -2.83
C THR A 22 0.51 -6.73 -4.35
N GLU A 23 -0.28 -5.90 -5.04
CA GLU A 23 -0.20 -5.77 -6.50
C GLU A 23 1.16 -5.19 -6.95
N GLU A 24 1.61 -4.10 -6.31
CA GLU A 24 2.90 -3.49 -6.66
C GLU A 24 4.09 -4.38 -6.26
N TRP A 25 4.00 -5.09 -5.14
CA TRP A 25 4.99 -6.09 -4.71
C TRP A 25 5.14 -7.21 -5.73
N SER A 26 4.01 -7.77 -6.17
CA SER A 26 3.99 -8.82 -7.19
C SER A 26 4.55 -8.30 -8.52
N GLY A 27 4.17 -7.09 -8.93
CA GLY A 27 4.66 -6.44 -10.13
C GLY A 27 6.16 -6.16 -10.09
N ALA A 28 6.69 -5.75 -8.95
CA ALA A 28 8.11 -5.50 -8.74
C ALA A 28 8.94 -6.78 -8.90
N LEU A 29 8.43 -7.90 -8.40
CA LEU A 29 9.09 -9.22 -8.47
C LEU A 29 8.82 -9.99 -9.76
N GLY A 30 7.96 -9.47 -10.65
CA GLY A 30 7.55 -10.17 -11.86
C GLY A 30 6.66 -11.39 -11.61
N LEU A 31 5.99 -11.43 -10.45
CA LEU A 31 5.04 -12.48 -10.07
C LEU A 31 3.68 -12.27 -10.75
N PRO A 32 2.86 -13.33 -10.89
CA PRO A 32 1.49 -13.21 -11.41
C PRO A 32 0.64 -12.29 -10.51
N ARG A 33 -0.43 -11.69 -11.05
CA ARG A 33 -1.30 -10.72 -10.34
C ARG A 33 -2.04 -11.28 -9.11
N SER A 34 -2.15 -12.60 -8.99
CA SER A 34 -2.70 -13.26 -7.80
C SER A 34 -1.71 -14.30 -7.28
N PRO A 35 -0.56 -13.86 -6.76
CA PRO A 35 0.39 -14.77 -6.16
C PRO A 35 -0.11 -15.16 -4.76
N GLN A 36 0.16 -16.39 -4.36
CA GLN A 36 -0.03 -16.83 -2.98
C GLN A 36 1.15 -16.32 -2.15
N LEU A 37 1.19 -14.99 -1.94
CA LEU A 37 2.20 -14.39 -1.09
C LEU A 37 1.85 -14.60 0.37
N ARG A 38 2.86 -14.90 1.18
CA ARG A 38 2.73 -14.94 2.64
C ARG A 38 3.12 -13.57 3.20
N GLY A 39 2.45 -13.16 4.27
CA GLY A 39 2.69 -11.86 4.88
C GLY A 39 4.12 -11.67 5.41
N ASP A 40 4.78 -12.77 5.79
CA ASP A 40 6.15 -12.83 6.30
C ASP A 40 7.21 -13.00 5.18
N GLU A 41 6.84 -12.93 3.90
CA GLU A 41 7.82 -12.98 2.82
C GLU A 41 8.62 -11.69 2.75
N ASP A 42 9.94 -11.82 2.87
CA ASP A 42 10.89 -10.73 2.70
C ASP A 42 11.14 -10.43 1.22
N PHE A 43 11.08 -9.15 0.86
CA PHE A 43 11.22 -8.68 -0.51
C PHE A 43 12.56 -9.09 -1.16
N PHE A 44 13.64 -8.98 -0.40
CA PHE A 44 15.00 -9.25 -0.87
C PHE A 44 15.30 -10.74 -0.91
N GLU A 45 14.73 -11.53 0.02
CA GLU A 45 14.89 -12.99 0.03
C GLU A 45 14.25 -13.66 -1.19
N ILE A 46 13.13 -13.12 -1.69
CA ILE A 46 12.43 -13.66 -2.87
C ILE A 46 12.89 -13.05 -4.20
N GLY A 47 14.00 -12.30 -4.19
CA GLY A 47 14.69 -11.84 -5.40
C GLY A 47 14.46 -10.36 -5.77
N GLY A 48 13.86 -9.58 -4.88
CA GLY A 48 13.73 -8.13 -5.03
C GLY A 48 15.07 -7.40 -4.85
N ASN A 49 15.19 -6.23 -5.46
CA ASN A 49 16.35 -5.35 -5.33
C ASN A 49 15.96 -3.89 -5.03
N SER A 50 16.94 -3.08 -4.65
CA SER A 50 16.72 -1.68 -4.25
C SER A 50 16.03 -0.83 -5.32
N MET A 51 16.35 -1.03 -6.60
CA MET A 51 15.72 -0.26 -7.69
C MET A 51 14.25 -0.66 -7.85
N GLN A 52 13.94 -1.95 -7.78
CA GLN A 52 12.55 -2.43 -7.78
C GLN A 52 11.79 -1.91 -6.56
N ALA A 53 12.41 -1.92 -5.37
CA ALA A 53 11.82 -1.40 -4.14
C ALA A 53 11.46 0.09 -4.25
N ILE A 54 12.39 0.92 -4.74
CA ILE A 54 12.14 2.36 -4.93
C ILE A 54 10.98 2.60 -5.90
N VAL A 55 10.98 1.91 -7.05
CA VAL A 55 9.92 2.05 -8.07
C VAL A 55 8.57 1.55 -7.53
N MET A 56 8.58 0.47 -6.75
CA MET A 56 7.39 -0.07 -6.10
C MET A 56 6.79 0.94 -5.10
N LEU A 57 7.62 1.52 -4.23
CA LEU A 57 7.19 2.49 -3.23
C LEU A 57 6.59 3.76 -3.87
N ASP A 58 7.22 4.27 -4.92
CA ASP A 58 6.71 5.43 -5.68
C ASP A 58 5.30 5.16 -6.26
N ARG A 59 5.08 3.96 -6.82
CA ARG A 59 3.77 3.56 -7.35
C ARG A 59 2.73 3.36 -6.26
N ILE A 60 3.10 2.74 -5.15
CA ILE A 60 2.22 2.60 -3.97
C ILE A 60 1.80 4.00 -3.52
N GLY A 61 2.75 4.92 -3.38
CA GLY A 61 2.50 6.30 -2.97
C GLY A 61 1.55 7.04 -3.90
N ALA A 62 1.77 6.94 -5.22
CA ALA A 62 0.89 7.53 -6.22
C ALA A 62 -0.56 6.99 -6.17
N ARG A 63 -0.74 5.70 -5.85
CA ARG A 63 -2.07 5.05 -5.80
C ARG A 63 -2.82 5.28 -4.49
N LEU A 64 -2.09 5.43 -3.40
CA LEU A 64 -2.62 5.65 -2.06
C LEU A 64 -2.62 7.13 -1.64
N ALA A 65 -2.02 8.01 -2.44
CA ALA A 65 -1.81 9.43 -2.13
C ALA A 65 -1.02 9.63 -0.82
N VAL A 66 0.08 8.88 -0.68
CA VAL A 66 1.00 8.90 0.48
C VAL A 66 2.45 8.80 0.00
N GLU A 67 3.41 9.01 0.89
CA GLU A 67 4.84 8.86 0.59
C GLU A 67 5.47 7.84 1.57
N PRO A 68 5.41 6.53 1.27
CA PRO A 68 5.97 5.51 2.14
C PRO A 68 7.51 5.56 2.13
N SER A 69 8.13 5.43 3.31
CA SER A 69 9.60 5.50 3.43
C SER A 69 10.25 4.18 3.00
N VAL A 70 11.39 4.27 2.30
CA VAL A 70 12.21 3.10 1.97
C VAL A 70 12.78 2.42 3.23
N GLU A 71 12.94 3.16 4.33
CA GLU A 71 13.38 2.59 5.62
C GLU A 71 12.43 1.49 6.12
N ALA A 72 11.13 1.56 5.79
CA ALA A 72 10.17 0.53 6.17
C ALA A 72 10.49 -0.84 5.54
N LEU A 73 11.06 -0.85 4.33
CA LEU A 73 11.55 -2.08 3.69
C LEU A 73 12.87 -2.57 4.28
N TYR A 74 13.68 -1.71 4.88
CA TYR A 74 14.95 -2.13 5.50
C TYR A 74 14.78 -2.63 6.93
N LEU A 75 13.70 -2.26 7.61
CA LEU A 75 13.50 -2.61 9.02
C LEU A 75 13.00 -4.06 9.18
N ASP A 76 11.90 -4.39 8.52
CA ASP A 76 11.30 -5.74 8.58
C ASP A 76 11.30 -6.45 7.23
N GLY A 77 11.39 -5.70 6.10
CA GLY A 77 11.50 -6.28 4.75
C GLY A 77 10.30 -7.11 4.28
N THR A 78 9.33 -7.39 5.14
CA THR A 78 8.18 -8.25 4.86
C THR A 78 7.00 -7.51 4.24
N LEU A 79 6.16 -8.27 3.52
CA LEU A 79 4.91 -7.76 2.95
C LEU A 79 3.97 -7.18 4.01
N ASP A 80 3.77 -7.87 5.14
CA ASP A 80 2.86 -7.41 6.20
C ASP A 80 3.37 -6.12 6.87
N ALA A 81 4.67 -6.00 7.11
CA ALA A 81 5.25 -4.79 7.65
C ALA A 81 5.08 -3.58 6.71
N LEU A 82 5.27 -3.79 5.39
CA LEU A 82 5.03 -2.72 4.42
C LEU A 82 3.55 -2.33 4.35
N VAL A 83 2.63 -3.29 4.43
CA VAL A 83 1.19 -3.02 4.49
C VAL A 83 0.86 -2.19 5.73
N GLU A 84 1.32 -2.61 6.90
CA GLU A 84 1.09 -1.90 8.16
C GLU A 84 1.62 -0.47 8.11
N HIS A 85 2.86 -0.28 7.62
CA HIS A 85 3.44 1.05 7.44
C HIS A 85 2.58 1.94 6.51
N CYS A 86 2.15 1.41 5.37
CA CYS A 86 1.30 2.18 4.45
C CYS A 86 -0.06 2.52 5.07
N GLU A 87 -0.65 1.61 5.85
CA GLU A 87 -1.91 1.90 6.53
C GLU A 87 -1.75 3.03 7.56
N ASP A 88 -0.62 3.05 8.29
CA ASP A 88 -0.33 4.10 9.26
C ASP A 88 -0.10 5.45 8.60
N VAL A 89 0.68 5.51 7.52
CA VAL A 89 0.88 6.75 6.77
C VAL A 89 -0.45 7.26 6.20
N VAL A 90 -1.29 6.38 5.64
CA VAL A 90 -2.63 6.76 5.16
C VAL A 90 -3.48 7.34 6.30
N ARG A 91 -3.47 6.72 7.49
CA ARG A 91 -4.21 7.23 8.66
C ARG A 91 -3.69 8.60 9.12
N GLU A 92 -2.38 8.80 9.10
CA GLU A 92 -1.74 10.07 9.45
C GLU A 92 -2.09 11.19 8.46
N GLU A 93 -2.01 10.91 7.16
CA GLU A 93 -2.39 11.85 6.09
C GLU A 93 -3.87 12.25 6.19
N HIS A 94 -4.77 11.29 6.43
CA HIS A 94 -6.18 11.58 6.66
C HIS A 94 -6.41 12.45 7.91
N ARG A 95 -5.64 12.25 8.98
CA ARG A 95 -5.71 13.07 10.20
C ARG A 95 -5.20 14.50 9.94
N ALA A 96 -4.08 14.64 9.24
CA ALA A 96 -3.50 15.94 8.87
C ALA A 96 -4.44 16.73 7.94
N GLY A 97 -5.06 16.05 6.97
CA GLY A 97 -6.06 16.64 6.08
C GLY A 97 -7.35 17.09 6.78
N HIS A 98 -7.75 16.42 7.86
CA HIS A 98 -8.96 16.79 8.63
C HIS A 98 -8.77 18.06 9.49
N VAL A 99 -7.54 18.44 9.83
CA VAL A 99 -7.24 19.60 10.70
C VAL A 99 -7.30 20.96 9.98
N THR A 100 -7.36 21.02 8.64
CA THR A 100 -7.36 22.30 7.88
C THR A 100 -8.65 22.52 7.09
N GLY A 101 -9.81 22.41 7.74
CA GLY A 101 -11.10 22.88 7.21
C GLY A 101 -11.46 24.32 7.59
N GLY A 102 -10.69 24.95 8.48
CA GLY A 102 -10.92 26.32 8.96
C GLY A 102 -9.92 27.31 8.37
N ARG A 103 -10.13 27.74 7.12
CA ARG A 103 -9.57 29.03 6.65
C ARG A 103 -10.72 29.95 6.28
N ASP A 104 -11.07 30.73 7.29
CA ASP A 104 -11.58 32.10 7.26
C ASP A 104 -11.87 32.67 5.86
N THR A 105 -13.16 32.84 5.59
CA THR A 105 -13.69 33.69 4.52
C THR A 105 -13.67 35.14 5.02
N GLY A 106 -12.59 35.87 4.76
CA GLY A 106 -12.51 37.31 5.01
C GLY A 106 -12.63 38.09 3.69
N PRO A 107 -13.66 38.95 3.48
CA PRO A 107 -13.75 39.77 2.30
C PRO A 107 -12.87 41.03 2.45
N ARG A 108 -12.20 41.43 1.37
CA ARG A 108 -11.69 42.80 1.18
C ARG A 108 -11.93 43.25 -0.24
#